data_AF-A0A5J6MUM4-F1
#
_entry.id   AF-A0A5J6MUM4-F1
#
_cell.length_a   1.000
_cell.length_b   1.000
_cell.length_c   1.000
_cell.angle_alpha   90.00
_cell.angle_beta   90.00
_cell.angle_gamma   90.00
#
_symmetry.space_group_name_H-M   'P 1'
#
loop_
_entity.id
_entity.type
_entity.pdbx_description
1 polymer ?
#
loop_
_entity_poly.entity_id
_entity_poly.type
_entity_poly.pdbx_seq_one_letter_code
_entity_poly.pdbx_strand_id
1 'polypeptide(L)'
;MIPRIIRGADLKFTRPAGWDEAKHGPCGDLHARVTGDLIETAWSPTAEELALLNRGGVVILGIVGSQPPVSLTVEPASAAIPLSSFGAAFPAGPEPIEPREGSAP
;
A
#
# COMPACT_ATOMS: atom_id res chain seq x y z
N MET A 1 -13.94 -6.66 -0.49
CA MET A 1 -13.85 -6.15 0.88
C MET A 1 -15.11 -5.36 1.16
N ILE A 2 -15.76 -5.54 2.32
CA ILE A 2 -17.04 -4.89 2.66
C ILE A 2 -16.80 -3.80 3.71
N PRO A 3 -17.09 -2.52 3.44
CA PRO A 3 -16.93 -1.45 4.43
C PRO A 3 -17.73 -1.71 5.71
N ARG A 4 -17.16 -1.41 6.87
CA ARG A 4 -17.81 -1.56 8.18
C ARG A 4 -17.73 -0.28 8.98
N ILE A 5 -18.81 -0.01 9.71
CA ILE A 5 -18.82 1.03 10.73
C ILE A 5 -18.09 0.48 11.96
N ILE A 6 -17.07 1.21 12.41
CA ILE A 6 -16.29 0.87 13.61
C ILE A 6 -16.82 1.62 14.83
N ARG A 7 -16.57 1.07 16.02
CA ARG A 7 -16.93 1.74 17.28
C ARG A 7 -16.25 3.11 17.37
N GLY A 8 -17.06 4.14 17.63
CA GLY A 8 -16.59 5.52 17.75
C GLY A 8 -16.45 6.27 16.42
N ALA A 9 -16.96 5.72 15.30
CA ALA A 9 -16.98 6.44 14.03
C ALA A 9 -18.01 7.57 14.04
N ASP A 10 -17.53 8.80 13.96
CA ASP A 10 -18.30 10.04 13.93
C ASP A 10 -18.09 10.85 12.64
N LEU A 11 -17.11 10.46 11.82
CA LEU A 11 -16.82 11.05 10.52
C LEU A 11 -17.39 10.19 9.40
N LYS A 12 -17.98 10.85 8.40
CA LYS A 12 -18.54 10.21 7.21
C LYS A 12 -17.96 10.84 5.95
N PHE A 13 -17.22 10.06 5.18
CA PHE A 13 -16.81 10.41 3.84
C PHE A 13 -17.86 9.94 2.85
N THR A 14 -18.41 10.89 2.11
CA THR A 14 -19.30 10.60 0.99
C THR A 14 -18.52 10.67 -0.31
N ARG A 15 -19.15 10.15 -1.35
CA ARG A 15 -18.68 10.33 -2.72
C ARG A 15 -18.39 11.81 -3.06
N PRO A 16 -17.30 12.11 -3.80
CA PRO A 16 -17.03 13.46 -4.29
C PRO A 16 -18.11 13.98 -5.24
N ALA A 17 -18.26 15.31 -5.29
CA ALA A 17 -19.08 15.94 -6.31
C ALA A 17 -18.59 15.60 -7.72
N GLY A 18 -19.49 15.20 -8.61
CA GLY A 18 -19.17 14.85 -10.00
C GLY A 18 -18.52 13.47 -10.20
N TRP A 19 -18.58 12.57 -9.23
CA TRP A 19 -18.07 11.21 -9.38
C TRP A 19 -18.82 10.44 -10.48
N ASP A 20 -18.05 9.96 -11.45
CA ASP A 20 -18.51 9.16 -12.58
C ASP A 20 -18.39 7.66 -12.24
N GLU A 21 -19.53 7.03 -11.91
CA GLU A 21 -19.57 5.59 -11.63
C GLU A 21 -19.24 4.73 -12.85
N ALA A 22 -19.56 5.18 -14.07
CA ALA A 22 -19.30 4.39 -15.26
C ALA A 22 -17.80 4.27 -15.52
N LYS A 23 -17.04 5.30 -15.18
CA LYS A 23 -15.59 5.33 -15.31
C LYS A 23 -14.85 4.73 -14.11
N HIS A 24 -15.33 4.98 -12.89
CA HIS A 24 -14.58 4.68 -11.66
C HIS A 24 -15.22 3.61 -10.78
N GLY A 25 -16.40 3.11 -11.15
CA GLY A 25 -17.15 2.14 -10.38
C GLY A 25 -17.99 2.75 -9.25
N PRO A 26 -18.72 1.91 -8.51
CA PRO A 26 -19.57 2.35 -7.41
C PRO A 26 -18.74 2.91 -6.26
N CYS A 27 -19.04 4.13 -5.82
CA CYS A 27 -18.43 4.74 -4.64
C CYS A 27 -19.47 4.90 -3.54
N GLY A 28 -19.35 4.09 -2.48
CA GLY A 28 -20.20 4.14 -1.30
C GLY A 28 -19.68 5.09 -0.22
N ASP A 29 -20.46 5.22 0.84
CA ASP A 29 -20.06 5.99 2.02
C ASP A 29 -19.05 5.23 2.88
N LEU A 30 -18.09 5.94 3.45
CA LEU A 30 -17.09 5.39 4.36
C LEU A 30 -17.17 6.10 5.71
N HIS A 31 -17.33 5.31 6.77
CA HIS A 31 -17.36 5.81 8.14
C HIS A 31 -15.99 5.65 8.77
N ALA A 32 -15.53 6.71 9.43
CA ALA A 32 -14.22 6.77 10.04
C ALA A 32 -14.32 7.32 11.46
N ARG A 33 -13.32 6.99 12.28
CA ARG A 33 -13.05 7.72 13.52
C ARG A 33 -11.67 8.37 13.44
N VAL A 34 -11.50 9.48 14.15
CA VAL A 34 -10.22 10.15 14.27
C VAL A 34 -9.63 9.86 15.65
N THR A 35 -8.41 9.32 15.67
CA THR A 35 -7.65 9.02 16.89
C THR A 35 -6.33 9.78 16.84
N GLY A 36 -6.27 10.96 17.46
CA GLY A 36 -5.13 11.89 17.29
C GLY A 36 -5.04 12.35 15.84
N ASP A 37 -3.89 12.10 15.19
CA ASP A 37 -3.66 12.44 13.78
C ASP A 37 -4.01 11.28 12.81
N LEU A 38 -4.58 10.18 13.32
CA LEU A 38 -4.93 9.00 12.52
C LEU A 38 -6.42 8.96 12.15
N ILE A 39 -6.72 8.72 10.88
CA ILE A 39 -8.08 8.40 10.40
C ILE A 39 -8.21 6.88 10.24
N GLU A 40 -9.06 6.26 11.06
CA GLU A 40 -9.26 4.81 11.05
C GLU A 40 -10.56 4.44 10.36
N THR A 41 -10.48 3.47 9.45
CA THR A 41 -11.59 2.90 8.69
C THR A 41 -11.42 1.38 8.63
N ALA A 42 -12.49 0.62 8.42
CA ALA A 42 -12.40 -0.84 8.42
C ALA A 42 -13.26 -1.49 7.33
N TRP A 43 -12.76 -2.64 6.89
CA TRP A 43 -13.47 -3.54 5.98
C TRP A 43 -13.43 -4.96 6.52
N SER A 44 -14.48 -5.73 6.24
CA SER A 44 -14.49 -7.18 6.42
C SER A 44 -14.25 -7.86 5.07
N PRO A 45 -13.36 -8.86 4.97
CA PRO A 45 -13.28 -9.68 3.77
C PRO A 45 -14.55 -10.53 3.60
N THR A 46 -14.87 -10.88 2.36
CA THR A 46 -15.80 -11.98 2.08
C THR A 46 -15.16 -13.33 2.39
N ALA A 47 -15.93 -14.42 2.39
CA ALA A 47 -15.37 -15.76 2.59
C ALA A 47 -14.33 -16.13 1.52
N GLU A 48 -14.56 -15.74 0.27
CA GLU A 48 -13.65 -15.98 -0.85
C GLU A 48 -12.35 -15.17 -0.72
N GLU A 49 -12.46 -13.89 -0.35
CA GLU A 49 -11.32 -13.02 -0.08
C GLU A 49 -10.51 -13.51 1.11
N LEU A 50 -11.17 -13.95 2.18
CA LEU A 50 -10.49 -14.54 3.34
C LEU A 50 -9.73 -15.81 2.93
N ALA A 51 -10.31 -16.64 2.06
CA ALA A 51 -9.62 -17.81 1.53
C ALA A 51 -8.38 -17.42 0.71
N LEU A 52 -8.43 -16.34 -0.07
CA LEU A 52 -7.27 -15.78 -0.78
C LEU A 52 -6.19 -15.30 0.19
N LEU A 53 -6.56 -14.55 1.22
CA LEU A 53 -5.64 -14.09 2.27
C LEU A 53 -4.97 -15.28 2.99
N ASN A 54 -5.73 -16.32 3.33
CA ASN A 54 -5.20 -17.54 3.95
C ASN A 54 -4.20 -18.29 3.06
N ARG A 55 -4.22 -18.07 1.74
CA ARG A 55 -3.24 -18.60 0.78
C ARG A 55 -2.05 -17.66 0.56
N GLY A 56 -1.91 -16.61 1.36
CA GLY A 56 -0.85 -15.61 1.22
C GLY A 56 -1.20 -14.47 0.26
N GLY A 57 -2.47 -14.33 -0.15
CA GLY A 57 -2.93 -13.17 -0.91
C GLY A 57 -2.69 -11.85 -0.17
N VAL A 58 -2.70 -10.75 -0.92
CA VAL A 58 -2.38 -9.41 -0.41
C VAL A 58 -3.60 -8.49 -0.47
N VAL A 59 -3.69 -7.56 0.47
CA VAL A 59 -4.68 -6.48 0.44
C VAL A 59 -4.10 -5.31 -0.34
N ILE A 60 -4.79 -4.85 -1.37
CA ILE A 60 -4.40 -3.69 -2.17
C ILE A 60 -5.24 -2.49 -1.72
N LEU A 61 -4.57 -1.39 -1.39
CA LEU A 61 -5.18 -0.11 -1.03
C LEU A 61 -4.96 0.90 -2.16
N GLY A 62 -6.05 1.35 -2.79
CA GLY A 62 -6.04 2.44 -3.77
C GLY A 62 -6.54 3.75 -3.16
N ILE A 63 -5.84 4.86 -3.45
CA ILE A 63 -6.16 6.20 -2.94
C ILE A 63 -6.13 7.19 -4.12
N VAL A 64 -7.17 8.01 -4.29
CA VAL A 64 -7.29 9.05 -5.34
C VAL A 64 -6.85 10.46 -4.88
N GLY A 65 -5.55 10.75 -4.77
CA GLY A 65 -5.06 12.08 -4.36
C GLY A 65 -4.61 12.15 -2.89
N SER A 66 -4.85 13.27 -2.18
CA SER A 66 -4.25 13.52 -0.85
C SER A 66 -5.11 13.18 0.37
N GLN A 67 -6.45 13.14 0.28
CA GLN A 67 -7.33 12.37 1.19
C GLN A 67 -8.74 12.17 0.58
N PRO A 68 -9.02 11.01 -0.07
CA PRO A 68 -10.12 10.88 -1.02
C PRO A 68 -10.85 9.51 -0.97
N PRO A 69 -11.80 9.22 -1.87
CA PRO A 69 -12.32 7.86 -2.08
C PRO A 69 -11.18 6.82 -2.13
N VAL A 70 -11.40 5.73 -1.39
CA VAL A 70 -10.47 4.61 -1.26
C VAL A 70 -11.09 3.34 -1.81
N SER A 71 -10.26 2.46 -2.36
CA SER A 71 -10.64 1.10 -2.75
C SER A 71 -9.77 0.08 -2.04
N LEU A 72 -10.38 -1.00 -1.55
CA LEU A 72 -9.67 -2.17 -1.03
C LEU A 72 -10.08 -3.42 -1.80
N THR A 73 -9.09 -4.15 -2.30
CA THR A 73 -9.26 -5.45 -2.96
C THR A 73 -8.31 -6.48 -2.36
N VAL A 74 -8.62 -7.77 -2.56
CA VAL A 74 -7.70 -8.87 -2.25
C VAL A 74 -7.25 -9.48 -3.57
N GLU A 75 -5.94 -9.58 -3.73
CA GLU A 75 -5.32 -10.19 -4.91
C GLU A 75 -4.49 -11.43 -4.51
N PRO A 76 -4.37 -12.43 -5.39
CA PRO A 76 -3.41 -13.51 -5.21
C PRO A 76 -2.00 -12.93 -5.06
N ALA A 77 -1.15 -13.56 -4.25
CA ALA A 77 0.27 -13.20 -4.26
C ALA A 77 0.82 -13.39 -5.67
N SER A 78 1.35 -12.31 -6.26
CA SER A 78 2.29 -12.47 -7.36
C SER A 78 3.49 -13.24 -6.84
N ALA A 79 4.08 -14.11 -7.67
CA ALA A 79 5.27 -14.87 -7.29
C ALA A 79 6.30 -13.91 -6.70
N ALA A 80 6.74 -14.19 -5.47
CA ALA A 80 7.77 -13.38 -4.83
C ALA A 80 8.96 -13.27 -5.79
N ILE A 81 9.44 -12.04 -6.04
CA ILE A 81 10.79 -11.90 -6.57
C ILE A 81 11.69 -12.55 -5.51
N PRO A 82 12.35 -13.69 -5.81
CA PRO A 82 13.17 -14.32 -4.81
C PRO A 82 14.28 -13.34 -4.44
N LEU A 83 14.60 -13.23 -3.15
CA LEU A 83 15.62 -12.30 -2.66
C LEU A 83 17.00 -12.53 -3.33
N SER A 84 17.21 -13.72 -3.92
CA SER A 84 18.37 -14.05 -4.74
C SER A 84 18.46 -13.28 -6.07
N SER A 85 17.39 -12.64 -6.54
CA SER A 85 17.39 -11.81 -7.75
C SER A 85 18.06 -10.44 -7.55
N PHE A 86 18.38 -10.05 -6.31
CA PHE A 86 19.07 -8.78 -6.01
C PHE A 86 20.60 -8.90 -5.88
N GLY A 87 21.20 -10.05 -6.20
CA GLY A 87 22.64 -10.25 -6.07
C GLY A 87 23.32 -10.67 -7.38
N ALA A 88 23.86 -9.69 -8.13
CA ALA A 88 25.14 -9.80 -8.88
C ALA A 88 25.41 -8.59 -9.81
N ALA A 89 25.34 -7.34 -9.32
CA ALA A 89 25.97 -6.22 -10.05
C ALA A 89 26.12 -4.96 -9.16
N PHE A 90 26.76 -5.09 -8.00
CA PHE A 90 27.55 -3.96 -7.52
C PHE A 90 28.97 -4.19 -8.05
N PRO A 91 29.47 -3.40 -9.02
CA PRO A 91 30.89 -3.44 -9.32
C PRO A 91 31.63 -3.14 -8.01
N ALA A 92 32.60 -4.00 -7.68
CA ALA A 92 33.49 -3.77 -6.55
C ALA A 92 33.96 -2.30 -6.60
N GLY A 93 33.92 -1.64 -5.44
CA GLY A 93 34.25 -0.23 -5.31
C GLY A 93 35.65 0.09 -5.88
N PRO A 94 35.95 1.38 -6.09
CA PRO A 94 37.22 1.77 -6.68
C PRO A 94 38.39 1.21 -5.86
N GLU A 95 39.38 0.67 -6.58
CA GLU A 95 40.62 0.12 -6.03
C GLU A 95 41.27 1.09 -5.02
N PRO A 96 41.91 0.57 -3.95
CA PRO A 96 42.65 1.41 -3.01
C PRO A 96 43.75 2.18 -3.73
N ILE A 97 43.77 3.50 -3.57
CA ILE A 97 44.84 4.36 -4.07
C ILE A 97 46.09 4.05 -3.23
N GLU A 98 47.11 3.42 -3.84
CA GLU A 98 48.40 3.19 -3.20
C GLU A 98 49.07 4.53 -2.81
N PRO A 99 49.67 4.64 -1.61
CA PRO A 99 50.41 5.82 -1.22
C PRO A 99 51.67 5.96 -2.08
N ARG A 100 51.78 7.07 -2.82
CA ARG A 100 53.02 7.44 -3.50
C ARG A 100 54.11 7.72 -2.46
N GLU A 101 55.05 6.78 -2.34
CA GLU A 101 56.34 7.06 -1.72
C GLU A 101 57.15 8.05 -2.57
N GLY A 102 57.72 9.05 -1.91
CA GLY A 102 58.83 9.82 -2.45
C GLY A 102 58.48 11.17 -3.10
N SER A 103 58.38 12.20 -2.28
CA SER A 103 59.16 13.42 -2.54
C SER A 103 59.31 14.21 -1.25
N ALA A 104 60.47 14.06 -0.63
CA ALA A 104 61.02 15.01 0.34
C ALA A 104 62.42 15.39 -0.16
N PRO A 105 63.03 16.48 0.32
CA PRO A 105 62.48 17.71 0.91
C PRO A 105 62.58 18.93 -0.04
#